data_AF-A0A7C1ASH9-F1
#
_entry.id   AF-A0A7C1ASH9-F1
#
_cell.length_a   1.000
_cell.length_b   1.000
_cell.length_c   1.000
_cell.angle_alpha   90.00
_cell.angle_beta   90.00
_cell.angle_gamma   90.00
#
_symmetry.space_group_name_H-M   'P 1'
#
loop_
_entity.id
_entity.type
_entity.pdbx_description
1 polymer ?
#
loop_
_entity_poly.entity_id
_entity_poly.type
_entity_poly.pdbx_seq_one_letter_code
_entity_poly.pdbx_strand_id
1 'polypeptide(L)'
;MKSQKMFVTMGLFLILFFSIQCNLKAQSLTGIIDSTTFRLYKNETQIGTIQYSLDANGQYQRDFIISMAGQEVKYRLKLVPDKNGNWQKAQIITPTDTVKVEKVDSAAVFTVKGKQYKVTLPSRYILYDNYGPVFESFVLKDYDMMKKGIQKFQRFLFPAKMEEVTLEYKGDEIRKVKEVEKTFLRFDMMLVGIKLQIWADAANKIYLMNVPVQYAAFVRKGYEDLLKYRSEDPLLSKPSFEVRRETVQITMRDSVKLATDLYFPAGE
;
A
#
# COMPACT_ATOMS: atom_id res chain seq x y z
N MET A 1 -83.21 0.99 -22.47
CA MET A 1 -83.51 2.29 -21.81
C MET A 1 -82.69 2.36 -20.52
N LYS A 2 -81.74 3.33 -20.45
CA LYS A 2 -80.92 3.84 -19.31
C LYS A 2 -80.16 2.80 -18.44
N SER A 3 -78.83 2.64 -18.56
CA SER A 3 -77.71 3.55 -18.22
C SER A 3 -77.69 4.01 -16.76
N GLN A 4 -76.79 3.44 -15.96
CA GLN A 4 -76.05 4.18 -14.94
C GLN A 4 -74.63 3.62 -14.81
N LYS A 5 -73.68 4.40 -15.32
CA LYS A 5 -72.25 4.26 -15.08
C LYS A 5 -71.96 4.79 -13.67
N MET A 6 -71.26 4.03 -12.85
CA MET A 6 -70.63 4.57 -11.64
C MET A 6 -69.12 4.61 -11.89
N PHE A 7 -68.64 5.83 -12.09
CA PHE A 7 -67.23 6.22 -12.17
C PHE A 7 -66.56 5.92 -10.83
N VAL A 8 -65.51 5.10 -10.83
CA VAL A 8 -64.50 5.11 -9.77
C VAL A 8 -63.22 5.64 -10.38
N THR A 9 -62.96 6.90 -10.10
CA THR A 9 -61.77 7.64 -10.50
C THR A 9 -60.59 7.16 -9.67
N MET A 10 -59.83 6.18 -10.17
CA MET A 10 -58.57 5.75 -9.54
C MET A 10 -57.47 6.72 -9.96
N GLY A 11 -57.11 7.61 -9.05
CA GLY A 11 -56.04 8.59 -9.21
C GLY A 11 -54.71 7.91 -9.46
N LEU A 12 -54.16 8.12 -10.66
CA LEU A 12 -52.82 7.72 -11.05
C LEU A 12 -51.82 8.68 -10.38
N PHE A 13 -51.42 8.40 -9.15
CA PHE A 13 -50.26 9.06 -8.53
C PHE A 13 -49.00 8.46 -9.16
N LEU A 14 -48.53 9.08 -10.24
CA LEU A 14 -47.21 8.80 -10.80
C LEU A 14 -46.15 9.41 -9.88
N ILE A 15 -45.81 8.70 -8.80
CA ILE A 15 -44.58 9.00 -8.05
C ILE A 15 -43.43 8.60 -8.97
N LEU A 16 -42.93 9.57 -9.72
CA LEU A 16 -41.57 9.55 -10.24
C LEU A 16 -40.64 9.39 -9.03
N PHE A 17 -40.30 8.15 -8.70
CA PHE A 17 -39.06 7.87 -8.01
C PHE A 17 -37.95 8.31 -8.96
N PHE A 18 -37.59 9.59 -8.90
CA PHE A 18 -36.22 9.97 -9.09
C PHE A 18 -35.46 9.21 -8.00
N SER A 19 -34.98 8.02 -8.37
CA SER A 19 -33.82 7.43 -7.74
C SER A 19 -32.72 8.46 -7.94
N ILE A 20 -32.63 9.42 -7.02
CA ILE A 20 -31.38 10.11 -6.77
C ILE A 20 -30.47 8.95 -6.40
N GLN A 21 -29.70 8.47 -7.39
CA GLN A 21 -28.53 7.67 -7.12
C GLN A 21 -27.71 8.56 -6.20
N CYS A 22 -27.84 8.29 -4.90
CA CYS A 22 -27.00 8.90 -3.90
C CYS A 22 -25.60 8.50 -4.36
N ASN A 23 -24.89 9.44 -4.96
CA ASN A 23 -23.53 9.24 -5.45
C ASN A 23 -22.72 8.97 -4.18
N LEU A 24 -22.63 7.69 -3.81
CA LEU A 24 -21.69 7.16 -2.85
C LEU A 24 -20.31 7.44 -3.48
N LYS A 25 -19.77 8.64 -3.18
CA LYS A 25 -18.51 9.10 -3.75
C LYS A 25 -17.38 8.34 -3.06
N ALA A 26 -17.07 7.19 -3.65
CA ALA A 26 -15.72 6.65 -3.62
C ALA A 26 -14.74 7.79 -3.93
N GLN A 27 -13.58 7.78 -3.29
CA GLN A 27 -12.54 8.70 -3.70
C GLN A 27 -12.19 8.42 -5.17
N SER A 28 -12.24 9.47 -5.99
CA SER A 28 -11.90 9.38 -7.41
C SER A 28 -10.42 9.00 -7.55
N LEU A 29 -10.11 8.10 -8.48
CA LEU A 29 -8.74 7.73 -8.85
C LEU A 29 -8.05 8.80 -9.70
N THR A 30 -8.70 9.94 -9.92
CA THR A 30 -8.16 11.07 -10.69
C THR A 30 -7.45 12.09 -9.79
N GLY A 31 -6.68 12.98 -10.41
CA GLY A 31 -5.97 14.06 -9.72
C GLY A 31 -4.70 13.61 -8.99
N ILE A 32 -4.22 12.40 -9.27
CA ILE A 32 -2.85 11.94 -9.02
C ILE A 32 -2.40 11.23 -10.29
N ILE A 33 -1.27 11.63 -10.86
CA ILE A 33 -0.66 11.00 -12.04
C ILE A 33 0.73 10.54 -11.64
N ASP A 34 0.98 9.24 -11.77
CA ASP A 34 2.26 8.66 -11.39
C ASP A 34 2.52 7.36 -12.14
N SER A 35 3.75 7.18 -12.57
CA SER A 35 4.24 5.91 -13.10
C SER A 35 5.66 5.71 -12.64
N THR A 36 5.91 4.60 -11.97
CA THR A 36 7.20 4.33 -11.37
C THR A 36 7.36 2.86 -11.02
N THR A 37 8.54 2.55 -10.49
CA THR A 37 8.87 1.26 -9.91
C THR A 37 9.20 1.45 -8.43
N PHE A 38 8.65 0.58 -7.59
CA PHE A 38 9.05 0.41 -6.21
C PHE A 38 9.79 -0.92 -6.06
N ARG A 39 10.80 -0.93 -5.19
CA ARG A 39 11.47 -2.14 -4.73
C ARG A 39 10.96 -2.49 -3.35
N LEU A 40 10.59 -3.75 -3.16
CA LEU A 40 10.17 -4.30 -1.89
C LEU A 40 11.36 -4.98 -1.23
N TYR A 41 11.71 -4.51 -0.04
CA TYR A 41 12.75 -5.07 0.80
C TYR A 41 12.14 -5.78 2.00
N LYS A 42 12.76 -6.88 2.41
CA LYS A 42 12.49 -7.61 3.66
C LYS A 42 13.84 -8.01 4.24
N ASN A 43 14.11 -7.65 5.49
CA ASN A 43 15.42 -7.87 6.12
C ASN A 43 16.57 -7.38 5.23
N GLU A 44 16.42 -6.17 4.66
CA GLU A 44 17.43 -5.52 3.80
C GLU A 44 17.70 -6.22 2.46
N THR A 45 17.09 -7.38 2.24
CA THR A 45 17.12 -8.09 0.97
C THR A 45 15.96 -7.64 0.10
N GLN A 46 16.24 -7.29 -1.15
CA GLN A 46 15.17 -7.03 -2.12
C GLN A 46 14.46 -8.35 -2.44
N ILE A 47 13.17 -8.43 -2.13
CA ILE A 47 12.33 -9.61 -2.38
C ILE A 47 11.32 -9.40 -3.50
N GLY A 48 11.18 -8.17 -4.01
CA GLY A 48 10.22 -7.92 -5.08
C GLY A 48 10.32 -6.55 -5.72
N THR A 49 9.57 -6.41 -6.81
CA THR A 49 9.45 -5.20 -7.61
C THR A 49 7.98 -4.93 -7.90
N ILE A 50 7.55 -3.70 -7.73
CA ILE A 50 6.22 -3.20 -8.02
C ILE A 50 6.37 -2.15 -9.10
N GLN A 51 5.94 -2.43 -10.32
CA GLN A 51 5.87 -1.45 -11.39
C GLN A 51 4.41 -1.08 -11.61
N TYR A 52 4.09 0.21 -11.64
CA TYR A 52 2.73 0.65 -11.89
C TYR A 52 2.64 1.92 -12.74
N SER A 53 1.44 2.17 -13.26
CA SER A 53 1.02 3.41 -13.88
C SER A 53 -0.38 3.76 -13.42
N LEU A 54 -0.58 5.03 -13.06
CA LEU A 54 -1.86 5.67 -12.82
C LEU A 54 -1.95 6.89 -13.73
N ASP A 55 -2.90 6.88 -14.67
CA ASP A 55 -3.08 7.98 -15.62
C ASP A 55 -4.05 9.06 -15.11
N ALA A 56 -4.18 10.15 -15.87
CA ALA A 56 -5.05 11.28 -15.54
C ALA A 56 -6.54 10.90 -15.44
N ASN A 57 -6.96 9.81 -16.09
CA ASN A 57 -8.33 9.33 -16.09
C ASN A 57 -8.61 8.38 -14.92
N GLY A 58 -7.57 7.99 -14.16
CA GLY A 58 -7.66 7.03 -13.07
C GLY A 58 -7.50 5.57 -13.52
N GLN A 59 -7.04 5.32 -14.75
CA GLN A 59 -6.67 3.96 -15.15
C GLN A 59 -5.41 3.57 -14.43
N TYR A 60 -5.50 2.46 -13.70
CA TYR A 60 -4.39 1.92 -12.94
C TYR A 60 -4.01 0.54 -13.47
N GLN A 61 -2.72 0.33 -13.65
CA GLN A 61 -2.15 -1.00 -13.86
C GLN A 61 -0.92 -1.16 -12.99
N ARG A 62 -0.76 -2.35 -12.41
CA ARG A 62 0.44 -2.75 -11.69
C ARG A 62 0.86 -4.16 -12.06
N ASP A 63 2.16 -4.35 -12.20
CA ASP A 63 2.85 -5.64 -12.10
C ASP A 63 3.62 -5.70 -10.76
N PHE A 64 3.29 -6.67 -9.91
CA PHE A 64 4.08 -7.02 -8.73
C PHE A 64 4.78 -8.35 -9.00
N ILE A 65 6.09 -8.33 -8.88
CA ILE A 65 6.96 -9.48 -9.06
C ILE A 65 7.61 -9.73 -7.70
N ILE A 66 7.41 -10.92 -7.13
CA ILE A 66 8.10 -11.36 -5.91
C ILE A 66 9.06 -12.48 -6.28
N SER A 67 10.29 -12.41 -5.77
CA SER A 67 11.32 -13.44 -5.93
C SER A 67 11.70 -13.99 -4.57
N MET A 68 11.53 -15.29 -4.37
CA MET A 68 11.90 -16.00 -3.15
C MET A 68 12.45 -17.38 -3.51
N ALA A 69 13.58 -17.76 -2.90
CA ALA A 69 14.20 -19.08 -3.10
C ALA A 69 14.42 -19.45 -4.58
N GLY A 70 14.81 -18.48 -5.41
CA GLY A 70 15.06 -18.68 -6.85
C GLY A 70 13.80 -18.80 -7.71
N GLN A 71 12.60 -18.74 -7.12
CA GLN A 71 11.34 -18.71 -7.86
C GLN A 71 10.83 -17.28 -7.99
N GLU A 72 10.22 -16.98 -9.13
CA GLU A 72 9.58 -15.70 -9.40
C GLU A 72 8.08 -15.89 -9.59
N VAL A 73 7.28 -15.06 -8.90
CA VAL A 73 5.83 -15.06 -9.04
C VAL A 73 5.35 -13.66 -9.41
N LYS A 74 4.56 -13.58 -10.48
CA LYS A 74 4.00 -12.33 -10.99
C LYS A 74 2.50 -12.23 -10.69
N TYR A 75 2.11 -11.08 -10.14
CA TYR A 75 0.73 -10.69 -9.91
C TYR A 75 0.45 -9.37 -10.61
N ARG A 76 -0.70 -9.26 -11.27
CA ARG A 76 -1.11 -8.04 -11.95
C ARG A 76 -2.46 -7.56 -11.45
N LEU A 77 -2.59 -6.25 -11.25
CA LEU A 77 -3.87 -5.59 -11.01
C LEU A 77 -4.10 -4.58 -12.13
N LYS A 78 -5.31 -4.59 -12.69
CA LYS A 78 -5.82 -3.51 -13.54
C LYS A 78 -7.10 -2.95 -12.93
N LEU A 79 -7.24 -1.64 -12.88
CA LEU A 79 -8.47 -0.96 -12.51
C LEU A 79 -8.90 -0.03 -13.64
N VAL A 80 -10.19 -0.11 -13.95
CA VAL A 80 -10.85 0.72 -14.96
C VAL A 80 -11.86 1.61 -14.23
N PRO A 81 -11.72 2.93 -14.31
CA PRO A 81 -12.65 3.86 -13.71
C PRO A 81 -13.90 4.07 -14.57
N ASP A 82 -14.95 4.60 -13.94
CA ASP A 82 -16.10 5.19 -14.63
C ASP A 82 -15.77 6.58 -15.20
N LYS A 83 -16.74 7.21 -15.86
CA LYS A 83 -16.61 8.56 -16.43
C LYS A 83 -16.29 9.67 -15.41
N ASN A 84 -16.47 9.41 -14.12
CA ASN A 84 -16.18 10.34 -13.03
C ASN A 84 -14.84 10.03 -12.33
N GLY A 85 -14.08 9.05 -12.85
CA GLY A 85 -12.81 8.63 -12.27
C GLY A 85 -12.93 7.68 -11.07
N ASN A 86 -14.15 7.24 -10.71
CA ASN A 86 -14.29 6.25 -9.62
C ASN A 86 -14.00 4.86 -10.17
N TRP A 87 -13.32 4.00 -9.43
CA TRP A 87 -13.13 2.62 -9.89
C TRP A 87 -14.48 1.94 -10.15
N GLN A 88 -14.57 1.21 -11.26
CA GLN A 88 -15.78 0.50 -11.68
C GLN A 88 -15.51 -0.99 -11.92
N LYS A 89 -14.40 -1.30 -12.58
CA LYS A 89 -14.02 -2.69 -12.90
C LYS A 89 -12.57 -2.93 -12.54
N ALA A 90 -12.25 -4.19 -12.24
CA ALA A 90 -10.89 -4.61 -12.03
C ALA A 90 -10.62 -6.01 -12.55
N GLN A 91 -9.33 -6.28 -12.77
CA GLN A 91 -8.82 -7.62 -13.01
C GLN A 91 -7.63 -7.87 -12.08
N ILE A 92 -7.76 -8.87 -11.21
CA ILE A 92 -6.66 -9.40 -10.41
C ILE A 92 -6.19 -10.66 -11.12
N ILE A 93 -4.98 -10.61 -11.66
CA ILE A 93 -4.37 -11.69 -12.41
C ILE A 93 -3.26 -12.28 -11.53
N THR A 94 -3.41 -13.54 -11.17
CA THR A 94 -2.41 -14.32 -10.45
C THR A 94 -1.83 -15.36 -11.44
N PRO A 95 -0.78 -16.12 -11.07
CA PRO A 95 -0.26 -17.17 -11.94
C PRO A 95 -1.27 -18.25 -12.31
N THR A 96 -2.28 -18.47 -11.46
CA THR A 96 -3.20 -19.60 -11.58
C THR A 96 -4.63 -19.20 -11.90
N ASP A 97 -4.98 -17.92 -11.77
CA ASP A 97 -6.37 -17.47 -11.93
C ASP A 97 -6.47 -15.99 -12.33
N THR A 98 -7.60 -15.59 -12.89
CA THR A 98 -7.97 -14.19 -13.11
C THR A 98 -9.33 -13.91 -12.48
N VAL A 99 -9.33 -13.09 -11.44
CA VAL A 99 -10.55 -12.64 -10.75
C VAL A 99 -10.99 -11.30 -11.33
N LYS A 100 -12.20 -11.28 -11.90
CA LYS A 100 -12.87 -10.04 -12.32
C LYS A 100 -13.67 -9.51 -11.14
N VAL A 101 -13.54 -8.22 -10.89
CA VAL A 101 -14.28 -7.52 -9.83
C VAL A 101 -15.04 -6.38 -10.48
N GLU A 102 -16.32 -6.26 -10.17
CA GLU A 102 -17.16 -5.16 -10.63
C GLU A 102 -17.81 -4.46 -9.45
N LYS A 103 -17.86 -3.13 -9.52
CA LYS A 103 -18.65 -2.32 -8.60
C LYS A 103 -20.09 -2.29 -9.13
N VAL A 104 -21.01 -2.88 -8.38
CA VAL A 104 -22.45 -2.84 -8.65
C VAL A 104 -23.10 -2.09 -7.49
N ASP A 105 -23.63 -0.90 -7.79
CA ASP A 105 -24.17 0.03 -6.80
C ASP A 105 -23.17 0.32 -5.66
N SER A 106 -23.56 -0.07 -4.43
CA SER A 106 -22.78 0.06 -3.19
C SER A 106 -21.99 -1.20 -2.86
N ALA A 107 -21.70 -2.08 -3.82
CA ALA A 107 -20.98 -3.31 -3.53
C ALA A 107 -19.89 -3.65 -4.56
N ALA A 108 -18.80 -4.22 -4.08
CA ALA A 108 -17.85 -4.93 -4.91
C ALA A 108 -18.31 -6.39 -5.04
N VAL A 109 -18.45 -6.87 -6.27
CA VAL A 109 -18.89 -8.24 -6.57
C VAL A 109 -17.81 -8.94 -7.38
N PHE A 110 -17.48 -10.17 -6.98
CA PHE A 110 -16.48 -11.00 -7.67
C PHE A 110 -16.73 -12.48 -7.42
N THR A 111 -16.20 -13.33 -8.30
CA THR A 111 -16.31 -14.79 -8.19
C THR A 111 -14.92 -15.39 -8.11
N VAL A 112 -14.72 -16.32 -7.17
CA VAL A 112 -13.48 -17.08 -7.01
C VAL A 112 -13.86 -18.56 -6.88
N LYS A 113 -13.27 -19.42 -7.72
CA LYS A 113 -13.53 -20.88 -7.69
C LYS A 113 -15.02 -21.23 -7.71
N GLY A 114 -15.80 -20.53 -8.56
CA GLY A 114 -17.25 -20.74 -8.70
C GLY A 114 -18.12 -20.17 -7.57
N LYS A 115 -17.53 -19.61 -6.50
CA LYS A 115 -18.27 -18.96 -5.42
C LYS A 115 -18.29 -17.44 -5.61
N GLN A 116 -19.48 -16.85 -5.57
CA GLN A 116 -19.66 -15.41 -5.61
C GLN A 116 -19.47 -14.80 -4.23
N TYR A 117 -18.80 -13.66 -4.20
CA TYR A 117 -18.55 -12.84 -3.02
C TYR A 117 -19.07 -11.42 -3.27
N LYS A 118 -19.55 -10.80 -2.19
CA LYS A 118 -20.06 -9.42 -2.19
C LYS A 118 -19.53 -8.70 -0.97
N VAL A 119 -18.98 -7.50 -1.19
CA VAL A 119 -18.51 -6.61 -0.12
C VAL A 119 -19.27 -5.30 -0.22
N THR A 120 -20.01 -4.95 0.84
CA THR A 120 -20.72 -3.67 0.92
C THR A 120 -19.73 -2.54 1.13
N LEU A 121 -19.89 -1.47 0.36
CA LEU A 121 -19.04 -0.29 0.33
C LEU A 121 -19.82 0.90 0.91
N PRO A 122 -19.26 1.65 1.86
CA PRO A 122 -19.90 2.84 2.40
C PRO A 122 -19.93 3.97 1.35
N SER A 123 -20.59 5.07 1.70
CA SER A 123 -20.68 6.26 0.86
C SER A 123 -19.35 6.90 0.55
N ARG A 124 -18.41 6.85 1.50
CA ARG A 124 -17.06 7.40 1.38
C ARG A 124 -16.05 6.36 1.81
N TYR A 125 -15.11 6.06 0.92
CA TYR A 125 -13.98 5.20 1.19
C TYR A 125 -12.84 5.46 0.22
N ILE A 126 -11.66 4.99 0.59
CA ILE A 126 -10.43 5.04 -0.21
C ILE A 126 -10.14 3.64 -0.74
N LEU A 127 -9.99 3.48 -2.05
CA LEU A 127 -9.57 2.22 -2.65
C LEU A 127 -8.10 1.94 -2.28
N TYR A 128 -7.77 0.69 -1.97
CA TYR A 128 -6.40 0.34 -1.61
C TYR A 128 -5.97 -1.04 -2.15
N ASP A 129 -4.79 -1.08 -2.76
CA ASP A 129 -4.07 -2.28 -3.17
C ASP A 129 -2.83 -2.47 -2.29
N ASN A 130 -2.71 -3.63 -1.64
CA ASN A 130 -1.57 -3.99 -0.77
C ASN A 130 -0.20 -3.83 -1.43
N TYR A 131 -0.13 -3.95 -2.75
CA TYR A 131 1.12 -3.86 -3.50
C TYR A 131 1.18 -2.60 -4.36
N GLY A 132 0.31 -1.62 -4.13
CA GLY A 132 0.27 -0.36 -4.87
C GLY A 132 0.53 0.84 -3.96
N PRO A 133 1.79 1.23 -3.67
CA PRO A 133 2.10 2.37 -2.82
C PRO A 133 1.43 3.68 -3.23
N VAL A 134 1.06 3.84 -4.51
CA VAL A 134 0.31 5.02 -5.00
C VAL A 134 -0.99 5.25 -4.23
N PHE A 135 -1.63 4.18 -3.73
CA PHE A 135 -2.91 4.31 -3.05
C PHE A 135 -2.82 5.08 -1.73
N GLU A 136 -1.65 5.10 -1.09
CA GLU A 136 -1.46 5.92 0.10
C GLU A 136 -1.47 7.41 -0.23
N SER A 137 -1.05 7.80 -1.43
CA SER A 137 -1.11 9.20 -1.91
C SER A 137 -2.53 9.77 -1.83
N PHE A 138 -3.55 8.94 -2.03
CA PHE A 138 -4.95 9.34 -1.91
C PHE A 138 -5.38 9.55 -0.45
N VAL A 139 -4.87 8.73 0.49
CA VAL A 139 -5.10 8.95 1.92
C VAL A 139 -4.42 10.24 2.37
N LEU A 140 -3.17 10.47 1.94
CA LEU A 140 -2.43 11.70 2.25
C LEU A 140 -3.13 12.94 1.69
N LYS A 141 -3.68 12.86 0.47
CA LYS A 141 -4.43 13.95 -0.16
C LYS A 141 -5.70 14.32 0.61
N ASP A 142 -6.36 13.35 1.23
CA ASP A 142 -7.57 13.55 2.03
C ASP A 142 -7.27 13.98 3.48
N TYR A 143 -6.00 14.00 3.90
CA TYR A 143 -5.58 14.43 5.23
C TYR A 143 -5.69 15.96 5.39
N ASP A 144 -6.39 16.39 6.43
CA ASP A 144 -6.57 17.80 6.73
C ASP A 144 -5.34 18.36 7.47
N MET A 145 -4.47 19.03 6.71
CA MET A 145 -3.24 19.66 7.23
C MET A 145 -3.50 20.85 8.16
N MET A 146 -4.71 21.44 8.16
CA MET A 146 -5.08 22.50 9.09
C MET A 146 -5.45 21.92 10.45
N LYS A 147 -6.19 20.81 10.46
CA LYS A 147 -6.58 20.11 11.69
C LYS A 147 -5.41 19.36 12.33
N LYS A 148 -4.50 18.80 11.51
CA LYS A 148 -3.39 17.93 11.93
C LYS A 148 -3.89 16.79 12.84
N GLY A 149 -2.99 16.20 13.65
CA GLY A 149 -3.30 15.13 14.58
C GLY A 149 -3.70 13.81 13.91
N ILE A 150 -4.22 12.89 14.70
CA ILE A 150 -4.67 11.58 14.22
C ILE A 150 -6.02 11.75 13.51
N GLN A 151 -6.09 11.32 12.25
CA GLN A 151 -7.31 11.33 11.43
C GLN A 151 -7.66 9.92 10.97
N LYS A 152 -8.95 9.62 10.84
CA LYS A 152 -9.47 8.28 10.53
C LYS A 152 -10.00 8.23 9.10
N PHE A 153 -9.72 7.14 8.40
CA PHE A 153 -10.16 6.92 7.02
C PHE A 153 -10.72 5.51 6.85
N GLN A 154 -11.82 5.41 6.11
CA GLN A 154 -12.37 4.13 5.69
C GLN A 154 -11.70 3.69 4.40
N ARG A 155 -11.11 2.50 4.41
CA ARG A 155 -10.29 1.97 3.33
C ARG A 155 -10.87 0.65 2.83
N PHE A 156 -11.08 0.54 1.53
CA PHE A 156 -11.44 -0.72 0.89
C PHE A 156 -10.17 -1.48 0.55
N LEU A 157 -9.83 -2.48 1.37
CA LEU A 157 -8.75 -3.44 1.12
C LEU A 157 -9.18 -4.34 -0.04
N PHE A 158 -8.82 -3.93 -1.24
CA PHE A 158 -9.36 -4.50 -2.46
C PHE A 158 -8.94 -5.98 -2.67
N PRO A 159 -9.85 -6.89 -3.08
CA PRO A 159 -11.31 -6.75 -3.23
C PRO A 159 -12.09 -7.25 -2.00
N ALA A 160 -11.42 -7.47 -0.86
CA ALA A 160 -11.89 -8.40 0.16
C ALA A 160 -12.73 -7.78 1.28
N LYS A 161 -12.35 -6.61 1.83
CA LYS A 161 -13.01 -6.06 3.01
C LYS A 161 -12.78 -4.57 3.21
N MET A 162 -13.65 -3.96 4.01
CA MET A 162 -13.47 -2.61 4.53
C MET A 162 -12.63 -2.64 5.81
N GLU A 163 -11.75 -1.66 5.97
CA GLU A 163 -10.89 -1.48 7.13
C GLU A 163 -10.82 0.01 7.50
N GLU A 164 -10.69 0.30 8.79
CA GLU A 164 -10.33 1.65 9.24
C GLU A 164 -8.81 1.77 9.36
N VAL A 165 -8.28 2.88 8.87
CA VAL A 165 -6.88 3.28 9.10
C VAL A 165 -6.84 4.62 9.80
N THR A 166 -5.78 4.85 10.57
CA THR A 166 -5.48 6.19 11.05
C THR A 166 -4.21 6.73 10.42
N LEU A 167 -4.14 8.04 10.24
CA LEU A 167 -2.99 8.75 9.71
C LEU A 167 -2.67 9.95 10.59
N GLU A 168 -1.39 10.20 10.84
CA GLU A 168 -0.90 11.36 11.57
C GLU A 168 0.30 11.97 10.85
N TYR A 169 0.26 13.27 10.59
CA TYR A 169 1.42 14.02 10.12
C TYR A 169 2.43 14.21 11.26
N LYS A 170 3.69 13.84 11.02
CA LYS A 170 4.77 13.92 12.01
C LYS A 170 5.74 15.07 11.78
N GLY A 171 5.57 15.84 10.70
CA GLY A 171 6.44 16.96 10.36
C GLY A 171 7.16 16.76 9.03
N ASP A 172 8.00 17.74 8.72
CA ASP A 172 8.91 17.71 7.60
C ASP A 172 10.22 17.03 8.03
N GLU A 173 10.75 16.17 7.17
CA GLU A 173 12.06 15.57 7.35
C GLU A 173 12.95 15.87 6.13
N ILE A 174 14.12 16.44 6.37
CA ILE A 174 15.14 16.61 5.34
C ILE A 174 15.97 15.33 5.28
N ARG A 175 16.11 14.76 4.07
CA ARG A 175 16.91 13.57 3.84
C ARG A 175 17.80 13.73 2.62
N LYS A 176 18.97 13.12 2.69
CA LYS A 176 19.95 13.11 1.61
C LYS A 176 19.69 11.93 0.68
N VAL A 177 19.53 12.20 -0.62
CA VAL A 177 19.34 11.20 -1.68
C VAL A 177 20.31 11.54 -2.81
N LYS A 178 21.24 10.64 -3.13
CA LYS A 178 22.30 10.88 -4.13
C LYS A 178 23.04 12.20 -3.90
N GLU A 179 23.44 12.43 -2.66
CA GLU A 179 24.10 13.65 -2.21
C GLU A 179 23.26 14.94 -2.21
N VAL A 180 21.99 14.88 -2.60
CA VAL A 180 21.09 16.04 -2.61
C VAL A 180 20.13 15.97 -1.44
N GLU A 181 20.05 17.06 -0.66
CA GLU A 181 19.04 17.20 0.39
C GLU A 181 17.66 17.43 -0.21
N LYS A 182 16.67 16.69 0.30
CA LYS A 182 15.28 16.80 -0.12
C LYS A 182 14.38 16.75 1.11
N THR A 183 13.42 17.66 1.16
CA THR A 183 12.38 17.70 2.20
C THR A 183 11.26 16.74 1.84
N PHE A 184 10.85 15.93 2.82
CA PHE A 184 9.73 15.01 2.73
C PHE A 184 8.72 15.28 3.83
N LEU A 185 7.44 15.15 3.49
CA LEU A 185 6.37 15.05 4.47
C LEU A 185 6.42 13.67 5.11
N ARG A 186 6.44 13.62 6.44
CA ARG A 186 6.45 12.38 7.23
C ARG A 186 5.07 12.09 7.80
N PHE A 187 4.55 10.88 7.58
CA PHE A 187 3.28 10.43 8.14
C PHE A 187 3.35 9.05 8.78
N ASP A 188 2.80 8.91 9.99
CA ASP A 188 2.55 7.60 10.59
C ASP A 188 1.13 7.14 10.29
N MET A 189 0.99 5.94 9.72
CA MET A 189 -0.28 5.28 9.49
C MET A 189 -0.41 4.06 10.40
N MET A 190 -1.58 3.86 11.02
CA MET A 190 -1.91 2.63 11.72
C MET A 190 -2.96 1.83 10.94
N LEU A 191 -2.66 0.55 10.72
CA LEU A 191 -3.53 -0.42 10.07
C LEU A 191 -3.50 -1.72 10.87
N VAL A 192 -4.64 -2.12 11.46
CA VAL A 192 -4.76 -3.40 12.20
C VAL A 192 -3.63 -3.58 13.24
N GLY A 193 -3.34 -2.52 14.01
CA GLY A 193 -2.27 -2.51 15.02
C GLY A 193 -0.85 -2.44 14.46
N ILE A 194 -0.67 -2.41 13.14
CA ILE A 194 0.64 -2.28 12.49
C ILE A 194 0.86 -0.82 12.12
N LYS A 195 2.00 -0.29 12.57
CA LYS A 195 2.49 1.04 12.19
C LYS A 195 3.25 0.99 10.87
N LEU A 196 2.83 1.83 9.93
CA LEU A 196 3.53 2.15 8.69
C LEU A 196 4.06 3.58 8.78
N GLN A 197 5.28 3.77 8.29
CA GLN A 197 5.94 5.06 8.24
C GLN A 197 6.06 5.48 6.77
N ILE A 198 5.51 6.63 6.41
CA ILE A 198 5.39 7.07 5.02
C ILE A 198 6.18 8.37 4.85
N TRP A 199 7.00 8.43 3.80
CA TRP A 199 7.65 9.64 3.30
C TRP A 199 7.11 9.97 1.91
N ALA A 200 6.56 11.18 1.79
CA ALA A 200 6.00 11.70 0.57
C ALA A 200 6.55 13.09 0.25
N ASP A 201 6.41 13.56 -0.99
CA ASP A 201 6.62 14.97 -1.33
C ASP A 201 5.35 15.80 -1.09
N ALA A 202 5.45 17.12 -1.32
CA ALA A 202 4.33 18.05 -1.21
C ALA A 202 3.17 17.76 -2.19
N ALA A 203 3.40 16.97 -3.24
CA ALA A 203 2.37 16.49 -4.15
C ALA A 203 1.78 15.13 -3.72
N ASN A 204 2.06 14.70 -2.49
CA ASN A 204 1.67 13.44 -1.89
C ASN A 204 2.22 12.19 -2.61
N LYS A 205 3.25 12.33 -3.46
CA LYS A 205 3.86 11.16 -4.09
C LYS A 205 4.70 10.41 -3.08
N ILE A 206 4.48 9.10 -2.99
CA ILE A 206 5.22 8.25 -2.07
C ILE A 206 6.64 7.99 -2.58
N TYR A 207 7.62 8.02 -1.68
CA TYR A 207 9.02 7.67 -1.94
C TYR A 207 9.51 6.53 -1.06
N LEU A 208 9.02 6.44 0.18
CA LEU A 208 9.32 5.35 1.10
C LEU A 208 8.07 5.02 1.92
N MET A 209 7.74 3.73 2.02
CA MET A 209 6.88 3.19 3.07
C MET A 209 7.68 2.16 3.86
N ASN A 210 7.93 2.41 5.14
CA ASN A 210 8.62 1.49 6.03
C ASN A 210 7.61 0.84 6.99
N VAL A 211 7.73 -0.47 7.19
CA VAL A 211 6.88 -1.26 8.09
C VAL A 211 7.80 -1.91 9.14
N PRO A 212 8.17 -1.18 10.22
CA PRO A 212 9.24 -1.58 11.12
C PRO A 212 9.07 -2.97 11.72
N VAL A 213 7.88 -3.28 12.25
CA VAL A 213 7.58 -4.57 12.89
C VAL A 213 7.66 -5.75 11.92
N GLN A 214 7.55 -5.47 10.61
CA GLN A 214 7.71 -6.47 9.56
C GLN A 214 9.10 -6.43 8.94
N TYR A 215 10.03 -5.58 9.38
CA TYR A 215 11.34 -5.39 8.75
C TYR A 215 11.25 -5.22 7.22
N ALA A 216 10.16 -4.60 6.76
CA ALA A 216 9.82 -4.49 5.34
C ALA A 216 9.76 -3.02 4.91
N ALA A 217 10.15 -2.75 3.67
CA ALA A 217 10.08 -1.40 3.12
C ALA A 217 9.78 -1.41 1.62
N PHE A 218 8.96 -0.46 1.18
CA PHE A 218 8.70 -0.15 -0.23
C PHE A 218 9.43 1.14 -0.56
N VAL A 219 10.35 1.10 -1.53
CA VAL A 219 11.18 2.26 -1.88
C VAL A 219 11.03 2.58 -3.35
N ARG A 220 10.75 3.85 -3.68
CA ARG A 220 10.72 4.31 -5.07
C ARG A 220 12.11 4.13 -5.68
N LYS A 221 12.19 3.57 -6.89
CA LYS A 221 13.43 3.38 -7.63
C LYS A 221 14.21 4.70 -7.73
N GLY A 222 15.49 4.66 -7.35
CA GLY A 222 16.37 5.83 -7.31
C GLY A 222 16.38 6.59 -5.98
N TYR A 223 15.63 6.12 -4.98
CA TYR A 223 15.55 6.69 -3.62
C TYR A 223 15.98 5.68 -2.54
N GLU A 224 16.80 4.69 -2.91
CA GLU A 224 17.27 3.63 -2.00
C GLU A 224 18.06 4.17 -0.81
N ASP A 225 18.68 5.35 -0.92
CA ASP A 225 19.33 6.04 0.20
C ASP A 225 18.37 6.30 1.37
N LEU A 226 17.06 6.40 1.13
CA LEU A 226 16.05 6.57 2.19
C LEU A 226 15.97 5.37 3.15
N LEU A 227 16.44 4.18 2.73
CA LEU A 227 16.52 3.00 3.60
C LEU A 227 17.56 3.15 4.71
N LYS A 228 18.57 4.01 4.52
CA LYS A 228 19.69 4.19 5.46
C LYS A 228 19.26 4.79 6.81
N TYR A 229 18.02 5.28 6.90
CA TYR A 229 17.40 5.69 8.18
C TYR A 229 16.95 4.52 9.06
N ARG A 230 17.42 3.30 8.82
CA ARG A 230 17.70 2.41 9.96
C ARG A 230 18.93 2.94 10.72
N SER A 231 18.95 4.22 11.06
CA SER A 231 19.79 4.72 12.13
C SER A 231 19.21 4.14 13.41
N GLU A 232 19.78 3.01 13.81
CA GLU A 232 20.35 2.84 15.15
C GLU A 232 19.65 3.73 16.18
N ASP A 233 18.84 3.11 17.03
CA ASP A 233 18.36 3.74 18.25
C ASP A 233 19.56 4.43 18.93
N PRO A 234 19.52 5.75 19.18
CA PRO A 234 20.57 6.44 19.92
C PRO A 234 20.81 5.86 21.32
N LEU A 235 19.85 5.07 21.84
CA LEU A 235 19.93 4.34 23.10
C LEU A 235 20.50 2.91 22.95
N LEU A 236 20.58 2.37 21.73
CA LEU A 236 21.30 1.12 21.48
C LEU A 236 22.79 1.46 21.42
N SER A 237 23.50 1.14 22.51
CA SER A 237 24.95 1.19 22.51
C SER A 237 25.48 0.33 21.37
N LYS A 238 26.38 0.91 20.56
CA LYS A 238 27.32 0.14 19.76
C LYS A 238 28.51 -0.14 20.67
N PRO A 239 28.63 -1.33 21.27
CA PRO A 239 29.93 -1.69 21.77
C PRO A 239 30.86 -1.91 20.55
N SER A 240 31.60 -0.88 20.19
CA SER A 240 32.78 -1.05 19.33
C SER A 240 33.90 -1.55 20.22
N PHE A 241 34.07 -2.87 20.28
CA PHE A 241 35.26 -3.45 20.88
C PHE A 241 36.36 -3.47 19.84
N GLU A 242 37.51 -2.89 20.16
CA GLU A 242 38.73 -3.27 19.46
C GLU A 242 38.95 -4.76 19.71
N VAL A 243 39.13 -5.54 18.64
CA VAL A 243 39.37 -6.98 18.74
C VAL A 243 40.79 -7.28 18.33
N ARG A 244 41.51 -8.00 19.19
CA ARG A 244 42.82 -8.55 18.87
C ARG A 244 42.62 -9.93 18.26
N ARG A 245 43.17 -10.14 17.07
CA ARG A 245 43.13 -11.41 16.36
C ARG A 245 44.42 -12.19 16.61
N GLU A 246 44.29 -13.44 17.04
CA GLU A 246 45.41 -14.38 17.15
C GLU A 246 45.13 -15.62 16.32
N THR A 247 46.05 -16.00 15.44
CA THR A 247 45.97 -17.26 14.70
C THR A 247 46.65 -18.36 15.50
N VAL A 248 45.91 -19.40 15.86
CA VAL A 248 46.43 -20.57 16.58
C VAL A 248 46.41 -21.80 15.69
N GLN A 249 47.40 -22.68 15.86
CA GLN A 249 47.46 -23.97 15.18
C GLN A 249 47.04 -25.09 16.13
N ILE A 250 45.97 -25.79 15.78
CA ILE A 250 45.48 -26.94 16.52
C ILE A 250 45.93 -28.21 15.79
N THR A 251 46.62 -29.09 16.50
CA THR A 251 47.06 -30.37 15.93
C THR A 251 45.92 -31.36 16.03
N MET A 252 45.50 -31.90 14.88
CA MET A 252 44.43 -32.88 14.78
C MET A 252 44.96 -34.29 15.08
N ARG A 253 44.04 -35.25 15.26
CA ARG A 253 44.37 -36.65 15.61
C ARG A 253 45.27 -37.34 14.56
N ASP A 254 45.18 -36.92 13.31
CA ASP A 254 46.00 -37.38 12.18
C ASP A 254 47.33 -36.61 12.04
N SER A 255 47.69 -35.79 13.04
CA SER A 255 48.89 -34.93 13.06
C SER A 255 48.88 -33.77 12.07
N VAL A 256 47.79 -33.54 11.33
CA VAL A 256 47.62 -32.36 10.49
C VAL A 256 47.33 -31.15 11.38
N LYS A 257 48.00 -30.02 11.11
CA LYS A 257 47.74 -28.76 11.82
C LYS A 257 46.72 -27.92 11.08
N LEU A 258 45.62 -27.59 11.74
CA LEU A 258 44.64 -26.64 11.24
C LEU A 258 44.85 -25.29 11.91
N ALA A 259 44.82 -24.23 11.11
CA ALA A 259 44.87 -22.86 11.62
C ALA A 259 43.44 -22.35 11.83
N THR A 260 43.21 -21.70 12.97
CA THR A 260 41.98 -20.95 13.23
C THR A 260 42.33 -19.59 13.83
N ASP A 261 41.57 -18.58 13.43
CA ASP A 261 41.67 -17.26 14.04
C ASP A 261 40.78 -17.23 15.31
N LEU A 262 41.37 -16.82 16.43
CA LEU A 262 40.68 -16.48 17.66
C LEU A 262 40.60 -14.96 17.78
N TYR A 263 39.45 -14.46 18.23
CA TYR A 263 39.19 -13.03 18.39
C TYR A 263 38.97 -12.74 19.88
N PHE A 264 39.81 -11.87 20.44
CA PHE A 264 39.75 -11.45 21.84
C PHE A 264 39.38 -9.97 21.95
N PRO A 265 38.65 -9.54 22.99
CA PRO A 265 38.51 -8.13 23.31
C PRO A 265 39.89 -7.51 23.59
N ALA A 266 40.18 -6.32 23.06
CA ALA A 266 41.45 -5.62 23.29
C ALA A 266 41.50 -4.87 24.63
N GLY A 267 40.43 -4.94 25.44
CA GLY A 267 40.31 -4.25 26.72
C GLY A 267 40.09 -5.21 27.88
N GLU A 268 41.14 -5.94 28.27
CA GLU A 268 41.49 -6.37 29.63
C GLU A 268 42.98 -6.68 29.69
#